data_AF-A0A3D3DK65-F1
#
_entry.id   AF-A0A3D3DK65-F1
#
_cell.length_a   1.000
_cell.length_b   1.000
_cell.length_c   1.000
_cell.angle_alpha   90.00
_cell.angle_beta   90.00
_cell.angle_gamma   90.00
#
_symmetry.space_group_name_H-M   'P 1'
#
loop_
_entity.id
_entity.type
_entity.pdbx_description
1 polymer ?
#
loop_
_entity_poly.entity_id
_entity_poly.type
_entity_poly.pdbx_seq_one_letter_code
_entity_poly.pdbx_strand_id
1 'polypeptide(L)' 'ITGSRIGGAVVRNRARRLLREAFRLHQHDLATPVDLVLVARASITGKGFAEVERDYLAALRKAGLLSPARRPNA' A
#
# COMPACT_ATOMS: atom_id res chain seq x y z
N ILE A 1 -4.78 -8.60 -3.52
CA ILE A 1 -5.46 -9.83 -3.05
C ILE A 1 -5.90 -9.64 -1.59
N THR A 2 -7.06 -10.17 -1.19
CA THR A 2 -7.54 -10.13 0.22
C THR A 2 -7.78 -11.55 0.71
N GLY A 3 -7.20 -11.95 1.83
CA GLY A 3 -7.50 -13.23 2.46
C GLY A 3 -8.92 -13.27 3.06
N SER A 4 -9.47 -14.47 3.23
CA SER A 4 -10.77 -14.70 3.87
C SER A 4 -10.85 -14.17 5.31
N ARG A 5 -9.71 -14.12 6.01
CA ARG A 5 -9.57 -13.68 7.42
C ARG A 5 -9.67 -12.17 7.69
N ILE A 6 -9.96 -11.34 6.69
CA ILE A 6 -10.05 -9.87 6.86
C ILE A 6 -11.45 -9.44 7.35
N GLY A 7 -12.48 -10.25 7.10
CA GLY A 7 -13.87 -9.96 7.46
C GLY A 7 -14.80 -9.83 6.24
N GLY A 8 -15.93 -9.15 6.43
CA GLY A 8 -17.00 -9.01 5.44
C GLY A 8 -16.59 -8.28 4.14
N ALA A 9 -17.47 -8.34 3.14
CA ALA A 9 -17.19 -7.78 1.81
C ALA A 9 -16.83 -6.29 1.83
N VAL A 10 -17.50 -5.50 2.68
CA VAL A 10 -17.24 -4.06 2.84
C VAL A 10 -15.83 -3.80 3.36
N VAL A 11 -15.40 -4.53 4.40
CA VAL A 11 -14.06 -4.38 4.99
C VAL A 11 -12.99 -4.76 3.96
N ARG A 12 -13.19 -5.86 3.22
CA ARG A 12 -12.27 -6.26 2.14
C ARG A 12 -12.21 -5.22 1.02
N ASN A 13 -13.34 -4.66 0.62
CA ASN A 13 -13.40 -3.64 -0.43
C ASN A 13 -12.72 -2.35 0.03
N ARG A 14 -12.93 -1.93 1.27
CA ARG A 14 -12.25 -0.78 1.87
C ARG A 14 -10.74 -1.00 1.90
N ALA A 15 -10.27 -2.16 2.37
CA ALA A 15 -8.85 -2.51 2.39
C ALA A 15 -8.21 -2.46 0.98
N ARG A 16 -8.89 -3.01 -0.04
CA ARG A 16 -8.44 -2.93 -1.44
C ARG A 16 -8.39 -1.49 -1.94
N ARG A 17 -9.39 -0.66 -1.62
CA ARG A 17 -9.44 0.76 -2.00
C ARG A 17 -8.25 1.52 -1.41
N LEU A 18 -7.97 1.34 -0.12
CA LEU A 18 -6.83 2.00 0.55
C LEU A 18 -5.49 1.60 -0.09
N LEU A 19 -5.27 0.31 -0.34
CA LEU A 19 -4.04 -0.15 -0.98
C LEU A 19 -3.88 0.36 -2.41
N ARG A 20 -4.97 0.35 -3.20
CA ARG A 20 -4.94 0.88 -4.57
C ARG A 20 -4.69 2.38 -4.59
N GLU A 21 -5.24 3.11 -3.63
CA GLU A 21 -5.03 4.55 -3.54
C GLU A 21 -3.58 4.88 -3.18
N ALA A 22 -2.98 4.16 -2.23
CA ALA A 22 -1.57 4.31 -1.89
C ALA A 22 -0.67 4.03 -3.11
N PHE A 23 -0.97 2.97 -3.87
CA PHE A 23 -0.27 2.72 -5.12
C PHE A 23 -0.46 3.85 -6.15
N ARG A 24 -1.70 4.31 -6.36
CA ARG A 24 -2.02 5.36 -7.35
C ARG A 24 -1.24 6.65 -7.11
N LEU A 25 -1.07 7.06 -5.85
CA LEU A 25 -0.35 8.28 -5.49
C LEU A 25 1.18 8.15 -5.64
N HIS A 26 1.72 6.94 -5.49
CA HIS A 26 3.16 6.68 -5.45
C HIS A 26 3.70 5.88 -6.63
N GLN A 27 2.87 5.55 -7.63
CA GLN A 27 3.31 4.77 -8.80
C GLN A 27 4.45 5.46 -9.56
N HIS A 28 4.49 6.79 -9.55
CA HIS A 28 5.54 7.60 -10.18
C HIS A 28 6.80 7.74 -9.32
N ASP A 29 6.75 7.30 -8.06
CA ASP A 29 7.90 7.31 -7.15
C ASP A 29 8.73 6.02 -7.26
N LEU A 30 8.27 5.04 -8.04
CA LEU A 30 8.99 3.78 -8.27
C LEU A 30 10.18 4.02 -9.21
N ALA A 31 11.35 3.51 -8.83
CA ALA A 31 12.59 3.72 -9.60
C ALA A 31 12.59 3.01 -10.96
N THR A 32 11.86 1.91 -11.05
CA THR A 32 11.81 1.03 -12.23
C THR A 32 10.40 0.48 -12.44
N PRO A 33 10.06 0.04 -13.67
CA PRO A 33 8.86 -0.74 -13.91
C PRO A 33 8.91 -2.03 -13.09
N VAL A 34 7.90 -2.25 -12.24
CA VAL A 34 7.81 -3.42 -11.37
C VAL A 34 6.39 -3.97 -11.31
N ASP A 35 6.29 -5.29 -11.20
CA ASP A 35 5.03 -5.97 -10.91
C ASP A 35 4.82 -6.06 -9.39
N LEU A 36 3.79 -5.38 -8.88
CA LEU A 36 3.48 -5.34 -7.46
C LEU A 36 2.19 -6.10 -7.14
N VAL A 37 2.28 -7.10 -6.28
CA VAL A 37 1.12 -7.80 -5.73
C VAL A 37 0.83 -7.30 -4.32
N LEU A 38 -0.18 -6.44 -4.19
CA LEU A 38 -0.60 -5.93 -2.88
C LEU A 38 -1.53 -6.92 -2.17
N VAL A 39 -1.09 -7.44 -1.02
CA VAL A 39 -1.87 -8.37 -0.20
C VAL A 39 -2.36 -7.66 1.06
N ALA A 40 -3.67 -7.47 1.16
CA ALA A 40 -4.28 -6.97 2.39
C ALA A 40 -4.23 -8.07 3.46
N ARG A 41 -3.65 -7.76 4.62
CA ARG A 41 -3.64 -8.62 5.81
C ARG A 41 -4.69 -8.15 6.80
N ALA A 42 -5.12 -9.01 7.73
CA ALA A 42 -6.13 -8.66 8.73
C ALA A 42 -5.78 -7.40 9.57
N SER A 43 -4.49 -7.09 9.71
CA SER A 43 -3.98 -5.89 10.39
C SER A 43 -4.35 -4.56 9.71
N ILE A 44 -4.88 -4.57 8.48
CA ILE A 44 -5.38 -3.36 7.81
C ILE A 44 -6.78 -2.97 8.28
N THR A 45 -7.50 -3.89 8.91
CA THR A 45 -8.85 -3.65 9.40
C THR A 45 -8.83 -2.57 10.48
N GLY A 46 -9.64 -1.54 10.31
CA GLY A 46 -9.70 -0.40 11.24
C GLY A 46 -8.73 0.74 10.91
N LYS A 47 -7.69 0.50 10.08
CA LYS A 47 -6.70 1.53 9.73
C LYS A 47 -7.27 2.62 8.82
N GLY A 48 -6.80 3.85 9.03
CA GLY A 48 -6.98 4.98 8.14
C GLY A 48 -6.02 4.95 6.94
N PHE A 49 -6.27 5.82 5.95
CA PHE A 49 -5.42 5.92 4.77
C PHE A 49 -3.96 6.26 5.11
N ALA A 50 -3.73 7.29 5.94
CA ALA A 50 -2.39 7.70 6.33
C ALA A 50 -1.57 6.56 6.98
N GLU A 51 -2.21 5.67 7.73
CA GLU A 51 -1.51 4.52 8.32
C GLU A 51 -1.12 3.48 7.27
N VAL A 52 -2.02 3.22 6.31
CA VAL A 52 -1.78 2.30 5.19
C VAL A 52 -0.70 2.86 4.25
N GLU A 53 -0.73 4.15 3.99
CA GLU A 53 0.26 4.86 3.17
C GLU A 53 1.66 4.78 3.80
N ARG A 54 1.77 5.03 5.11
CA ARG A 54 3.05 4.87 5.83
C ARG A 54 3.57 3.44 5.76
N ASP A 55 2.73 2.44 6.01
CA ASP A 55 3.11 1.03 5.94
C ASP A 55 3.57 0.65 4.52
N TYR A 56 2.86 1.15 3.50
CA TYR A 56 3.17 0.95 2.09
C TYR A 56 4.54 1.55 1.71
N LEU A 57 4.78 2.82 2.05
CA LEU A 57 6.06 3.49 1.78
C LEU A 57 7.23 2.84 2.53
N ALA A 58 7.00 2.41 3.78
CA ALA A 58 8.00 1.67 4.55
C ALA A 58 8.36 0.34 3.87
N ALA A 59 7.37 -0.39 3.35
CA ALA A 59 7.60 -1.62 2.60
C ALA A 59 8.37 -1.39 1.30
N LEU A 60 8.01 -0.37 0.51
CA LEU A 60 8.74 -0.02 -0.72
C LEU A 60 10.18 0.41 -0.44
N ARG A 61 10.41 1.20 0.61
CA ARG A 61 11.76 1.60 1.03
C ARG A 61 12.61 0.40 1.42
N LYS A 62 12.04 -0.53 2.20
CA LYS A 62 12.73 -1.76 2.60
C LYS A 62 13.05 -2.66 1.40
N ALA A 63 12.20 -2.64 0.38
CA ALA A 63 12.41 -3.38 -0.86
C ALA A 63 13.36 -2.66 -1.84
N GLY A 64 13.81 -1.43 -1.55
CA GLY A 64 14.68 -0.66 -2.43
C GLY A 64 14.00 -0.20 -3.73
N LEU A 65 12.66 -0.11 -3.74
CA LEU A 65 11.87 0.16 -4.95
C LEU A 65 11.60 1.65 -5.18
N LEU A 66 11.91 2.51 -4.20
CA LEU A 66 11.69 3.95 -4.30
C LEU A 66 12.84 4.62 -5.06
N SER A 67 12.49 5.51 -5.98
CA SER A 67 13.44 6.36 -6.68
C SER A 67 14.09 7.34 -5.70
N PRO A 68 15.43 7.49 -5.72
CA PRO A 68 16.13 8.47 -4.87
C PRO A 68 15.72 9.92 -5.19
N ALA A 69 15.10 10.15 -6.35
CA ALA A 69 14.74 11.49 -6.84
C ALA A 69 13.56 12.14 -6.10
N ARG A 70 12.77 11.38 -5.34
CA ARG A 70 11.64 11.93 -4.57
C ARG A 70 11.71 11.44 -3.12
N ARG A 71 12.38 12.22 -2.27
CA ARG A 71 12.24 12.09 -0.82
C ARG A 71 10.76 12.35 -0.50
N PRO A 72 10.00 11.39 0.05
CA PRO A 72 8.66 11.72 0.52
C PRO A 72 8.83 12.75 1.63
N ASN A 73 8.10 13.86 1.51
CA ASN A 73 8.18 15.03 2.38
C ASN A 73 8.27 14.61 3.86
N ALA A 74 9.24 15.22 4.54
CA ALA A 74 9.40 15.16 6.00
C ALA A 74 8.13 15.63 6.73
#